data_AF-A0A659SIN6-F1
#
_entry.id   AF-A0A659SIN6-F1
#
_cell.length_a   1.000
_cell.length_b   1.000
_cell.length_c   1.000
_cell.angle_alpha   90.00
_cell.angle_beta   90.00
_cell.angle_gamma   90.00
#
_symmetry.space_group_name_H-M   'P 1'
#
loop_
_entity.id
_entity.type
_entity.pdbx_description
1 polymer ?
#
loop_
_entity_poly.entity_id
_entity_poly.type
_entity_poly.pdbx_seq_one_letter_code
_entity_poly.pdbx_strand_id
1 'polypeptide(L)'
;GRDLPRGSWLDAARGALPKAPPLNTLPLATKVPEPLPPLEGYTFEGYRNADGSVGTKNLLGITTSVHCVAGVVDYVVKVIERDLLPKYPNVDGVVGLNHLYGCGVAINAPAAVVPIRTIHNIALNPNFGGEVMVIGLGCEKLQPERLLEGTEDVPAIAVESASIVRLQDEQHVGFKSMVDDILRVAERHLTKLNQRQRETCPASELVVGMQCGGSDAGSGVTATPAVGDASGRLVRCGATVL
;
A
#
# COMPACT_ATOMS: atom_id res chain seq x y z
N GLY A 1 3.28 20.44 -43.35
CA GLY A 1 1.82 20.46 -43.13
C GLY A 1 1.23 21.55 -44.01
N ARG A 2 -0.09 21.53 -44.24
CA ARG A 2 -0.77 22.69 -44.82
C ARG A 2 -0.85 23.79 -43.77
N ASP A 3 -0.73 25.05 -44.19
CA ASP A 3 -0.91 26.18 -43.29
C ASP A 3 -2.34 26.22 -42.75
N LEU A 4 -2.47 26.48 -41.45
CA LEU A 4 -3.75 26.55 -40.73
C LEU A 4 -4.02 28.01 -40.34
N PRO A 5 -5.08 28.65 -40.87
CA PRO A 5 -5.45 30.00 -40.47
C PRO A 5 -5.75 30.11 -38.98
N ARG A 6 -5.44 31.25 -38.36
CA ARG A 6 -5.76 31.55 -36.95
C ARG A 6 -7.25 31.35 -36.66
N GLY A 7 -7.58 30.73 -35.52
CA GLY A 7 -8.96 30.47 -35.10
C GLY A 7 -9.61 29.24 -35.76
N SER A 8 -8.88 28.53 -36.62
CA SER A 8 -9.35 27.26 -37.17
C SER A 8 -9.27 26.14 -36.13
N TRP A 9 -10.20 25.19 -36.22
CA TRP A 9 -10.14 23.96 -35.43
C TRP A 9 -9.01 23.03 -35.93
N LEU A 10 -8.21 22.55 -34.98
CA LEU A 10 -7.15 21.55 -35.20
C LEU A 10 -7.65 20.18 -34.72
N ASP A 11 -7.83 19.26 -35.66
CA ASP A 11 -8.09 17.85 -35.37
C ASP A 11 -6.80 17.01 -35.37
N ALA A 12 -6.87 15.79 -34.84
CA ALA A 12 -5.71 14.90 -34.73
C ALA A 12 -5.10 14.50 -36.10
N ALA A 13 -5.90 14.46 -37.17
CA ALA A 13 -5.43 14.07 -38.51
C ALA A 13 -4.57 15.17 -39.16
N ARG A 14 -4.69 16.42 -38.69
CA ARG A 14 -3.89 17.56 -39.14
C ARG A 14 -2.53 17.67 -38.42
N GLY A 15 -2.34 16.95 -37.31
CA GLY A 15 -1.09 16.87 -36.58
C GLY A 15 -0.15 15.79 -37.13
N ALA A 16 1.15 16.06 -37.15
CA ALA A 16 2.17 15.03 -37.38
C ALA A 16 2.88 14.74 -36.06
N LEU A 17 2.82 13.49 -35.59
CA LEU A 17 3.51 13.08 -34.37
C LEU A 17 5.03 13.03 -34.62
N PRO A 18 5.85 13.65 -33.77
CA PRO A 18 7.30 13.52 -33.88
C PRO A 18 7.74 12.08 -33.55
N LYS A 19 8.81 11.62 -34.21
CA LYS A 19 9.43 10.34 -33.87
C LYS A 19 10.17 10.46 -32.52
N ALA A 20 9.86 9.57 -31.58
CA ALA A 20 10.56 9.52 -30.30
C ALA A 20 12.07 9.20 -30.49
N PRO A 21 12.98 9.92 -29.80
CA PRO A 21 14.40 9.63 -29.84
C PRO A 21 14.75 8.36 -29.04
N PRO A 22 15.91 7.72 -29.30
CA PRO A 22 16.39 6.59 -28.48
C PRO A 22 16.64 6.98 -27.01
N LEU A 23 16.31 6.09 -26.06
CA LEU A 23 16.45 6.37 -24.62
C LEU A 23 17.87 6.77 -24.19
N ASN A 24 18.89 6.12 -24.75
CA ASN A 24 20.30 6.40 -24.46
C ASN A 24 20.79 7.76 -24.98
N THR A 25 19.94 8.52 -25.69
CA THR A 25 20.25 9.87 -26.18
C THR A 25 19.56 10.97 -25.35
N LEU A 26 18.70 10.59 -24.40
CA LEU A 26 17.98 11.56 -23.58
C LEU A 26 18.92 12.28 -22.60
N PRO A 27 18.83 13.61 -22.47
CA PRO A 27 19.65 14.36 -21.51
C PRO A 27 19.23 14.03 -20.08
N LEU A 28 20.21 13.78 -19.20
CA LEU A 28 20.00 13.46 -17.79
C LEU A 28 20.50 14.61 -16.92
N ALA A 29 19.67 15.05 -15.96
CA ALA A 29 19.99 16.10 -14.98
C ALA A 29 20.51 17.42 -15.57
N THR A 30 20.14 17.78 -16.81
CA THR A 30 20.66 18.98 -17.49
C THR A 30 19.98 20.30 -17.09
N LYS A 31 18.84 20.22 -16.37
CA LYS A 31 18.03 21.36 -15.93
C LYS A 31 17.40 21.11 -14.56
N VAL A 32 18.23 20.78 -13.57
CA VAL A 32 17.76 20.63 -12.18
C VAL A 32 17.35 22.02 -11.66
N PRO A 33 16.10 22.23 -11.24
CA PRO A 33 15.66 23.52 -10.70
C PRO A 33 16.28 23.77 -9.32
N GLU A 34 16.50 25.04 -8.99
CA GLU A 34 16.89 25.42 -7.63
C GLU A 34 15.77 25.06 -6.64
N PRO A 35 16.10 24.50 -5.46
CA PRO A 35 15.12 24.23 -4.42
C PRO A 35 14.38 25.52 -4.01
N LEU A 36 13.05 25.44 -3.93
CA LEU A 36 12.24 26.52 -3.40
C LEU A 36 12.37 26.60 -1.86
N PRO A 37 12.12 27.77 -1.24
CA PRO A 37 12.18 27.90 0.23
C PRO A 37 11.26 26.89 0.93
N PRO A 38 11.71 26.24 2.01
CA PRO A 38 10.92 25.24 2.73
C PRO A 38 9.63 25.84 3.31
N LEU A 39 8.65 24.98 3.56
CA LEU A 39 7.41 25.30 4.25
C LEU A 39 7.42 24.62 5.62
N GLU A 40 7.47 25.41 6.69
CA GLU A 40 7.57 24.92 8.06
C GLU A 40 6.26 25.12 8.83
N GLY A 41 6.09 24.40 9.94
CA GLY A 41 4.95 24.55 10.86
C GLY A 41 3.64 23.87 10.41
N TYR A 42 3.61 23.24 9.23
CA TYR A 42 2.47 22.43 8.81
C TYR A 42 2.48 21.07 9.49
N THR A 43 1.34 20.69 10.06
CA THR A 43 1.16 19.43 10.80
C THR A 43 -0.11 18.72 10.39
N PHE A 44 -0.24 17.45 10.78
CA PHE A 44 -1.46 16.66 10.69
C PHE A 44 -1.57 15.71 11.89
N GLU A 45 -2.79 15.29 12.21
CA GLU A 45 -3.05 14.33 13.27
C GLU A 45 -2.87 12.90 12.73
N GLY A 46 -1.79 12.23 13.10
CA GLY A 46 -1.41 10.91 12.59
C GLY A 46 -1.12 9.89 13.68
N TYR A 47 -1.04 8.61 13.32
CA TYR A 47 -0.68 7.52 14.22
C TYR A 47 0.81 7.19 14.08
N ARG A 48 1.61 7.56 15.08
CA ARG A 48 3.03 7.26 15.08
C ARG A 48 3.29 5.77 15.29
N ASN A 49 4.25 5.23 14.54
CA ASN A 49 4.68 3.84 14.61
C ASN A 49 6.03 3.73 15.32
N ALA A 50 6.37 2.53 15.79
CA ALA A 50 7.65 2.27 16.45
C ALA A 50 8.87 2.44 15.53
N ASP A 51 8.69 2.28 14.21
CA ASP A 51 9.72 2.50 13.19
C ASP A 51 9.91 3.98 12.81
N GLY A 52 9.13 4.89 13.42
CA GLY A 52 9.15 6.32 13.16
C GLY A 52 8.15 6.79 12.09
N SER A 53 7.62 5.89 11.27
CA SER A 53 6.63 6.24 10.25
C SER A 53 5.30 6.69 10.87
N VAL A 54 4.49 7.42 10.09
CA VAL A 54 3.20 7.94 10.55
C VAL A 54 2.06 7.48 9.65
N GLY A 55 1.13 6.73 10.22
CA GLY A 55 -0.12 6.34 9.58
C GLY A 55 -1.15 7.47 9.57
N THR A 56 -1.93 7.58 8.50
CA THR A 56 -3.12 8.45 8.44
C THR A 56 -4.39 7.74 8.92
N LYS A 57 -4.36 6.40 8.92
CA LYS A 57 -5.40 5.51 9.44
C LYS A 57 -4.80 4.49 10.41
N ASN A 58 -5.65 3.89 11.24
CA ASN A 58 -5.32 2.83 12.17
C ASN A 58 -6.07 1.56 11.76
N LEU A 59 -5.46 0.73 10.92
CA LEU A 59 -6.10 -0.43 10.28
C LEU A 59 -5.49 -1.74 10.79
N LEU A 60 -6.33 -2.77 10.90
CA LEU A 60 -5.85 -4.16 10.98
C LEU A 60 -5.54 -4.69 9.58
N GLY A 61 -4.28 -5.05 9.31
CA GLY A 61 -3.89 -5.72 8.07
C GLY A 61 -3.91 -7.23 8.20
N ILE A 62 -4.66 -7.92 7.33
CA ILE A 62 -4.67 -9.38 7.23
C ILE A 62 -4.02 -9.77 5.90
N THR A 63 -2.74 -10.15 5.93
CA THR A 63 -2.05 -10.63 4.73
C THR A 63 -2.19 -12.13 4.57
N THR A 64 -2.14 -12.61 3.33
CA THR A 64 -2.12 -14.05 3.04
C THR A 64 -0.75 -14.47 2.52
N SER A 65 -0.40 -15.73 2.72
CA SER A 65 0.77 -16.34 2.08
C SER A 65 0.44 -16.97 0.71
N VAL A 66 -0.85 -17.17 0.45
CA VAL A 66 -1.36 -17.91 -0.72
C VAL A 66 -2.77 -17.50 -1.10
N HIS A 67 -3.11 -17.64 -2.38
CA HIS A 67 -4.46 -17.35 -2.89
C HIS A 67 -5.55 -18.29 -2.35
N CYS A 68 -5.22 -19.53 -2.02
CA CYS A 68 -6.20 -20.56 -1.62
C CYS A 68 -7.02 -20.19 -0.38
N VAL A 69 -6.52 -19.27 0.46
CA VAL A 69 -7.24 -18.80 1.65
C VAL A 69 -8.09 -17.55 1.41
N ALA A 70 -8.05 -16.94 0.21
CA ALA A 70 -8.70 -15.65 -0.07
C ALA A 70 -10.19 -15.63 0.28
N GLY A 71 -10.94 -16.69 -0.04
CA GLY A 71 -12.35 -16.79 0.32
C GLY A 71 -12.60 -16.85 1.83
N VAL A 72 -11.69 -17.45 2.60
CA VAL A 72 -11.76 -17.49 4.07
C VAL A 72 -11.46 -16.09 4.63
N VAL A 73 -10.46 -15.41 4.11
CA VAL A 73 -10.10 -14.04 4.51
C VAL A 73 -11.25 -13.08 4.23
N ASP A 74 -11.83 -13.10 3.04
CA ASP A 74 -12.97 -12.24 2.69
C ASP A 74 -14.19 -12.48 3.60
N TYR A 75 -14.43 -13.74 3.97
CA TYR A 75 -15.48 -14.09 4.92
C TYR A 75 -15.18 -13.53 6.31
N VAL A 76 -13.97 -13.76 6.82
CA VAL A 76 -13.56 -13.32 8.16
C VAL A 76 -13.53 -11.81 8.27
N VAL A 77 -13.04 -11.08 7.27
CA VAL A 77 -13.03 -9.60 7.24
C VAL A 77 -14.44 -9.07 7.48
N LYS A 78 -15.45 -9.60 6.78
CA LYS A 78 -16.86 -9.22 6.98
C LYS A 78 -17.36 -9.52 8.39
N VAL A 79 -16.94 -10.65 8.98
CA VAL A 79 -17.29 -11.01 10.36
C VAL A 79 -16.62 -10.05 11.35
N ILE A 80 -15.35 -9.71 11.17
CA ILE A 80 -14.61 -8.75 11.99
C ILE A 80 -15.30 -7.37 11.94
N GLU A 81 -15.60 -6.87 10.74
CA GLU A 81 -16.28 -5.58 10.55
C GLU A 81 -17.64 -5.52 11.25
N ARG A 82 -18.40 -6.62 11.20
CA ARG A 82 -19.74 -6.68 11.81
C ARG A 82 -19.72 -6.89 13.32
N ASP A 83 -18.88 -7.81 13.82
CA ASP A 83 -19.01 -8.35 15.18
C ASP A 83 -17.92 -7.88 16.14
N LEU A 84 -16.72 -7.55 15.63
CA LEU A 84 -15.58 -7.14 16.46
C LEU A 84 -15.33 -5.65 16.40
N LEU A 85 -15.25 -5.07 15.20
CA LEU A 85 -14.88 -3.67 14.98
C LEU A 85 -15.74 -2.67 15.77
N PRO A 86 -17.07 -2.86 15.98
CA PRO A 86 -17.86 -1.96 16.82
C PRO A 86 -17.41 -1.86 18.28
N LYS A 87 -16.63 -2.83 18.78
CA LYS A 87 -16.06 -2.84 20.13
C LYS A 87 -14.75 -2.05 20.23
N TYR A 88 -14.15 -1.66 19.10
CA TYR A 88 -12.83 -1.04 19.01
C TYR A 88 -12.91 0.31 18.27
N PRO A 89 -13.47 1.36 18.92
CA PRO A 89 -13.80 2.63 18.26
C PRO A 89 -12.58 3.41 17.73
N ASN A 90 -11.36 3.09 18.19
CA ASN A 90 -10.14 3.76 17.72
C ASN A 90 -9.50 3.04 16.52
N VAL A 91 -10.10 1.96 16.02
CA VAL A 91 -9.65 1.23 14.83
C VAL A 91 -10.52 1.63 13.64
N ASP A 92 -9.90 2.16 12.60
CA ASP A 92 -10.60 2.71 11.42
C ASP A 92 -11.20 1.61 10.52
N GLY A 93 -10.67 0.39 10.60
CA GLY A 93 -11.13 -0.73 9.78
C GLY A 93 -10.18 -1.93 9.75
N VAL A 94 -10.54 -2.91 8.92
CA VAL A 94 -9.75 -4.11 8.65
C VAL A 94 -9.61 -4.29 7.13
N VAL A 95 -8.45 -4.75 6.67
CA VAL A 95 -8.16 -4.94 5.26
C VAL A 95 -7.55 -6.32 5.03
N GLY A 96 -8.18 -7.12 4.17
CA GLY A 96 -7.61 -8.36 3.64
C GLY A 96 -6.73 -8.10 2.42
N LEU A 97 -5.46 -8.51 2.48
CA LEU A 97 -4.47 -8.36 1.42
C LEU A 97 -4.36 -9.67 0.62
N ASN A 98 -5.40 -9.96 -0.16
CA ASN A 98 -5.43 -11.14 -1.01
C ASN A 98 -4.55 -10.96 -2.24
N HIS A 99 -3.82 -12.00 -2.61
CA HIS A 99 -3.01 -12.03 -3.83
C HIS A 99 -3.16 -13.37 -4.57
N LEU A 100 -2.80 -13.39 -5.86
CA LEU A 100 -2.80 -14.61 -6.69
C LEU A 100 -1.51 -15.44 -6.56
N TYR A 101 -0.51 -14.91 -5.86
CA TYR A 101 0.79 -15.57 -5.68
C TYR A 101 0.75 -16.68 -4.61
N GLY A 102 1.81 -17.51 -4.52
CA GLY A 102 2.05 -18.42 -3.38
C GLY A 102 1.79 -19.93 -3.60
N CYS A 103 0.83 -20.32 -4.45
CA CYS A 103 0.56 -21.73 -4.78
C CYS A 103 1.02 -22.06 -6.21
N GLY A 104 1.75 -23.17 -6.40
CA GLY A 104 2.19 -23.62 -7.73
C GLY A 104 3.25 -22.74 -8.41
N VAL A 105 3.64 -21.60 -7.82
CA VAL A 105 4.64 -20.70 -8.38
C VAL A 105 6.06 -21.17 -8.02
N ALA A 106 7.00 -20.99 -8.95
CA ALA A 106 8.42 -21.14 -8.68
C ALA A 106 8.91 -19.97 -7.81
N ILE A 107 8.70 -20.07 -6.50
CA ILE A 107 9.10 -19.07 -5.49
C ILE A 107 10.60 -18.72 -5.50
N ASN A 108 11.42 -19.56 -6.15
CA ASN A 108 12.86 -19.38 -6.30
C ASN A 108 13.26 -18.97 -7.72
N ALA A 109 12.29 -18.70 -8.61
CA ALA A 109 12.58 -18.19 -9.95
C ALA A 109 13.10 -16.74 -9.87
N PRO A 110 14.02 -16.32 -10.75
CA PRO A 110 14.60 -14.97 -10.69
C PRO A 110 13.57 -13.82 -10.69
N ALA A 111 12.45 -13.99 -11.39
CA ALA A 111 11.40 -12.97 -11.47
C ALA A 111 10.38 -13.00 -10.31
N ALA A 112 10.47 -13.97 -9.40
CA ALA A 112 9.55 -14.12 -8.26
C ALA A 112 9.64 -12.97 -7.23
N VAL A 113 10.74 -12.19 -7.26
CA VAL A 113 11.01 -11.14 -6.29
C VAL A 113 9.96 -10.03 -6.27
N VAL A 114 9.39 -9.67 -7.44
CA VAL A 114 8.45 -8.55 -7.55
C VAL A 114 7.19 -8.78 -6.69
N PRO A 115 6.39 -9.84 -6.90
CA PRO A 115 5.19 -10.05 -6.09
C PRO A 115 5.50 -10.27 -4.61
N ILE A 116 6.56 -11.01 -4.27
CA ILE A 116 6.95 -11.24 -2.85
C ILE A 116 7.26 -9.91 -2.16
N ARG A 117 8.11 -9.08 -2.78
CA ARG A 117 8.47 -7.76 -2.25
C ARG A 117 7.27 -6.82 -2.19
N THR A 118 6.36 -6.88 -3.16
CA THR A 118 5.12 -6.09 -3.13
C THR A 118 4.25 -6.46 -1.94
N ILE A 119 3.97 -7.73 -1.71
CA ILE A 119 3.10 -8.17 -0.60
C ILE A 119 3.75 -7.82 0.75
N HIS A 120 5.06 -8.06 0.88
CA HIS A 120 5.83 -7.68 2.06
C HIS A 120 5.76 -6.17 2.33
N ASN A 121 6.01 -5.33 1.33
CA ASN A 121 6.00 -3.87 1.50
C ASN A 121 4.61 -3.31 1.78
N ILE A 122 3.54 -3.96 1.28
CA ILE A 122 2.18 -3.56 1.65
C ILE A 122 1.97 -3.81 3.14
N ALA A 123 2.44 -4.93 3.70
CA ALA A 123 2.36 -5.21 5.13
C ALA A 123 3.16 -4.19 6.00
N LEU A 124 4.17 -3.54 5.44
CA LEU A 124 4.91 -2.42 6.06
C LEU A 124 4.20 -1.06 5.94
N ASN A 125 3.01 -0.97 5.35
CA ASN A 125 2.32 0.31 5.21
C ASN A 125 2.06 0.95 6.60
N PRO A 126 2.39 2.26 6.80
CA PRO A 126 2.25 2.91 8.10
C PRO A 126 0.83 2.87 8.70
N ASN A 127 -0.20 2.73 7.86
CA ASN A 127 -1.59 2.61 8.31
C ASN A 127 -1.89 1.29 9.04
N PHE A 128 -1.06 0.26 8.91
CA PHE A 128 -1.21 -1.00 9.65
C PHE A 128 -0.59 -0.96 11.03
N GLY A 129 0.15 0.11 11.38
CA GLY A 129 0.66 0.27 12.74
C GLY A 129 1.74 -0.73 13.17
N GLY A 130 2.31 -1.49 12.23
CA GLY A 130 3.13 -2.67 12.56
C GLY A 130 2.33 -3.86 13.08
N GLU A 131 0.99 -3.80 13.09
CA GLU A 131 0.09 -4.85 13.56
C GLU A 131 -0.58 -5.52 12.35
N VAL A 132 0.16 -6.45 11.74
CA VAL A 132 -0.35 -7.33 10.68
C VAL A 132 -0.50 -8.75 11.21
N MET A 133 -1.51 -9.46 10.71
CA MET A 133 -1.64 -10.91 10.90
C MET A 133 -1.49 -11.61 9.55
N VAL A 134 -0.95 -12.83 9.58
CA VAL A 134 -0.74 -13.64 8.37
C VAL A 134 -1.63 -14.87 8.41
N ILE A 135 -2.40 -15.09 7.35
CA ILE A 135 -3.21 -16.30 7.19
C ILE A 135 -2.61 -17.14 6.06
N GLY A 136 -2.18 -18.36 6.39
CA GLY A 136 -1.67 -19.34 5.45
C GLY A 136 -2.55 -20.58 5.39
N LEU A 137 -2.42 -21.36 4.31
CA LEU A 137 -3.14 -22.62 4.21
C LEU A 137 -2.38 -23.71 4.98
N GLY A 138 -1.06 -23.77 4.83
CA GLY A 138 -0.14 -24.75 5.41
C GLY A 138 0.62 -25.57 4.37
N CYS A 139 0.13 -25.66 3.13
CA CYS A 139 0.75 -26.44 2.05
C CYS A 139 1.39 -25.58 0.93
N GLU A 140 1.34 -24.26 1.05
CA GLU A 140 1.87 -23.33 0.06
C GLU A 140 3.40 -23.37 -0.05
N LYS A 141 3.92 -22.92 -1.19
CA LYS A 141 5.36 -22.82 -1.41
C LYS A 141 5.94 -21.57 -0.75
N LEU A 142 5.22 -20.45 -0.82
CA LEU A 142 5.59 -19.23 -0.10
C LEU A 142 5.09 -19.34 1.34
N GLN A 143 5.91 -19.85 2.25
CA GLN A 143 5.53 -19.94 3.66
C GLN A 143 5.41 -18.54 4.30
N PRO A 144 4.47 -18.33 5.25
CA PRO A 144 4.32 -17.08 5.98
C PRO A 144 5.63 -16.49 6.50
N GLU A 145 6.51 -17.32 7.05
CA GLU A 145 7.81 -16.91 7.59
C GLU A 145 8.67 -16.22 6.53
N ARG A 146 8.71 -16.79 5.33
CA ARG A 146 9.46 -16.24 4.21
C ARG A 146 8.89 -14.92 3.71
N LEU A 147 7.57 -14.72 3.83
CA LEU A 147 6.95 -13.43 3.56
C LEU A 147 7.41 -12.37 4.58
N LEU A 148 7.76 -12.75 5.80
CA LEU A 148 8.13 -11.85 6.90
C LEU A 148 9.65 -11.59 7.01
N GLU A 149 10.49 -12.48 6.48
CA GLU A 149 11.96 -12.39 6.56
C GLU A 149 12.57 -11.13 5.91
N GLY A 150 11.89 -10.51 4.94
CA GLY A 150 12.41 -9.34 4.21
C GLY A 150 13.49 -9.70 3.17
N THR A 151 14.27 -8.70 2.75
CA THR A 151 15.41 -8.85 1.81
C THR A 151 16.56 -7.95 2.27
N GLU A 152 17.72 -7.96 1.60
CA GLU A 152 18.84 -7.06 1.96
C GLU A 152 18.42 -5.57 2.01
N ASP A 153 17.52 -5.16 1.11
CA ASP A 153 17.04 -3.78 1.00
C ASP A 153 15.72 -3.51 1.74
N VAL A 154 15.12 -4.53 2.35
CA VAL A 154 13.78 -4.44 2.95
C VAL A 154 13.78 -5.10 4.33
N PRO A 155 13.52 -4.36 5.41
CA PRO A 155 13.61 -4.90 6.76
C PRO A 155 12.61 -6.03 7.01
N ALA A 156 13.00 -7.00 7.83
CA ALA A 156 12.09 -8.05 8.26
C ALA A 156 10.90 -7.47 9.06
N ILE A 157 9.72 -8.08 8.92
CA ILE A 157 8.55 -7.74 9.73
C ILE A 157 8.56 -8.65 10.95
N ALA A 158 8.85 -8.08 12.11
CA ALA A 158 8.80 -8.80 13.37
C ALA A 158 7.35 -9.10 13.75
N VAL A 159 6.89 -10.32 13.48
CA VAL A 159 5.55 -10.80 13.84
C VAL A 159 5.69 -11.92 14.86
N GLU A 160 4.92 -11.83 15.95
CA GLU A 160 4.81 -12.92 16.91
C GLU A 160 4.28 -14.18 16.19
N SER A 161 4.82 -15.37 16.46
CA SER A 161 4.32 -16.61 15.83
C SER A 161 2.80 -16.80 16.04
N ALA A 162 2.27 -16.27 17.14
CA ALA A 162 0.85 -16.31 17.45
C ALA A 162 -0.03 -15.44 16.53
N SER A 163 0.57 -14.61 15.66
CA SER A 163 -0.11 -13.79 14.66
C SER A 163 -0.12 -14.43 13.26
N ILE A 164 0.42 -15.65 13.16
CA ILE A 164 0.34 -16.49 11.97
C ILE A 164 -0.70 -17.58 12.23
N VAL A 165 -1.74 -17.66 11.39
CA VAL A 165 -2.75 -18.72 11.44
C VAL A 165 -2.62 -19.61 10.22
N ARG A 166 -2.48 -20.92 10.45
CA ARG A 166 -2.36 -21.95 9.39
C ARG A 166 -3.63 -22.78 9.35
N LEU A 167 -4.44 -22.64 8.29
CA LEU A 167 -5.77 -23.24 8.26
C LEU A 167 -5.77 -24.79 8.25
N GLN A 168 -4.72 -25.43 7.72
CA GLN A 168 -4.59 -26.91 7.69
C GLN A 168 -3.77 -27.48 8.86
N ASP A 169 -3.52 -26.70 9.91
CA ASP A 169 -2.93 -27.22 11.13
C ASP A 169 -3.85 -28.28 11.78
N GLU A 170 -3.26 -29.35 12.33
CA GLU A 170 -3.98 -30.49 12.93
C GLU A 170 -4.89 -30.08 14.10
N GLN A 171 -4.59 -28.94 14.74
CA GLN A 171 -5.43 -28.39 15.79
C GLN A 171 -6.83 -27.95 15.30
N HIS A 172 -7.02 -27.72 14.00
CA HIS A 172 -8.27 -27.22 13.45
C HIS A 172 -9.21 -28.35 13.03
N VAL A 173 -10.41 -28.35 13.61
CA VAL A 173 -11.47 -29.30 13.26
C VAL A 173 -12.60 -28.57 12.53
N GLY A 174 -12.56 -28.64 11.20
CA GLY A 174 -13.56 -28.04 10.32
C GLY A 174 -13.46 -26.51 10.20
N PHE A 175 -14.26 -25.94 9.29
CA PHE A 175 -14.20 -24.52 8.93
C PHE A 175 -14.43 -23.58 10.12
N LYS A 176 -15.37 -23.91 11.00
CA LYS A 176 -15.70 -23.07 12.17
C LYS A 176 -14.50 -22.93 13.11
N SER A 177 -13.78 -24.02 13.39
CA SER A 177 -12.59 -23.99 14.25
C SER A 177 -11.49 -23.08 13.68
N MET A 178 -11.33 -23.06 12.36
CA MET A 178 -10.38 -22.17 11.68
C MET A 178 -10.80 -20.70 11.83
N VAL A 179 -12.08 -20.39 11.56
CA VAL A 179 -12.60 -19.03 11.70
C VAL A 179 -12.49 -18.53 13.14
N ASP A 180 -12.86 -19.35 14.12
CA ASP A 180 -12.81 -18.99 15.55
C ASP A 180 -11.38 -18.67 16.00
N ASP A 181 -10.36 -19.36 15.46
CA ASP A 181 -8.96 -19.06 15.75
C ASP A 181 -8.51 -17.73 15.12
N ILE A 182 -8.86 -17.50 13.85
CA ILE A 182 -8.55 -16.24 13.17
C ILE A 182 -9.18 -15.05 13.91
N LEU A 183 -10.44 -15.18 14.34
CA LEU A 183 -11.14 -14.14 15.09
C LEU A 183 -10.48 -13.87 16.45
N ARG A 184 -10.00 -14.91 17.14
CA ARG A 184 -9.27 -14.77 18.41
C ARG A 184 -7.96 -13.99 18.21
N VAL A 185 -7.21 -14.31 17.16
CA VAL A 185 -5.97 -13.59 16.83
C VAL A 185 -6.28 -12.14 16.44
N ALA A 186 -7.30 -11.92 15.60
CA ALA A 186 -7.74 -10.58 15.22
C ALA A 186 -8.15 -9.74 16.44
N GLU A 187 -8.86 -10.31 17.42
CA GLU A 187 -9.29 -9.61 18.64
C GLU A 187 -8.10 -9.11 19.47
N ARG A 188 -7.00 -9.88 19.53
CA ARG A 188 -5.75 -9.45 20.19
C ARG A 188 -5.13 -8.24 19.48
N HIS A 189 -5.05 -8.27 18.15
CA HIS A 189 -4.53 -7.14 17.37
C HIS A 189 -5.42 -5.90 17.51
N LEU A 190 -6.74 -6.06 17.41
CA LEU A 190 -7.70 -4.97 17.60
C LEU A 190 -7.59 -4.35 18.99
N THR A 191 -7.37 -5.15 20.04
CA THR A 191 -7.14 -4.64 21.39
C THR A 191 -5.90 -3.75 21.47
N LYS A 192 -4.79 -4.13 20.82
CA LYS A 192 -3.57 -3.31 20.74
C LYS A 192 -3.81 -2.03 19.93
N LEU A 193 -4.36 -2.17 18.72
CA LEU A 193 -4.66 -1.04 17.82
C LEU A 193 -5.60 -0.03 18.48
N ASN A 194 -6.56 -0.48 19.29
CA ASN A 194 -7.53 0.38 19.95
C ASN A 194 -6.94 1.26 21.06
N GLN A 195 -5.72 0.98 21.53
CA GLN A 195 -5.02 1.84 22.50
C GLN A 195 -4.34 3.04 21.82
N ARG A 196 -4.22 3.03 20.49
CA ARG A 196 -3.52 4.07 19.74
C ARG A 196 -4.37 5.32 19.65
N GLN A 197 -3.71 6.47 19.71
CA GLN A 197 -4.32 7.78 19.52
C GLN A 197 -3.53 8.56 18.47
N ARG A 198 -4.18 9.54 17.86
CA ARG A 198 -3.49 10.46 16.96
C ARG A 198 -2.60 11.39 17.77
N GLU A 199 -1.48 11.75 17.16
CA GLU A 199 -0.54 12.75 17.63
C GLU A 199 -0.34 13.80 16.54
N THR A 200 -0.03 15.02 16.95
CA THR A 200 0.39 16.07 16.01
C THR A 200 1.74 15.71 15.40
N CYS A 201 1.75 15.41 14.11
CA CYS A 201 2.92 15.02 13.33
C CYS A 201 3.26 16.10 12.31
N PRO A 202 4.55 16.34 11.99
CA PRO A 202 4.90 17.28 10.94
C PRO A 202 4.45 16.75 9.57
N ALA A 203 4.07 17.65 8.66
CA ALA A 203 3.64 17.29 7.30
C ALA A 203 4.73 16.57 6.49
N SER A 204 6.00 16.65 6.91
CA SER A 204 7.13 15.91 6.34
C SER A 204 6.97 14.39 6.42
N GLU A 205 6.15 13.88 7.35
CA GLU A 205 5.90 12.44 7.49
C GLU A 205 4.88 11.89 6.47
N LEU A 206 4.28 12.75 5.65
CA LEU A 206 3.31 12.32 4.65
C LEU A 206 4.00 11.66 3.44
N VAL A 207 3.38 10.59 2.96
CA VAL A 207 3.70 9.96 1.67
C VAL A 207 2.44 10.01 0.81
N VAL A 208 2.46 10.79 -0.27
CA VAL A 208 1.30 11.07 -1.11
C VAL A 208 1.52 10.51 -2.52
N GLY A 209 0.72 9.51 -2.89
CA GLY A 209 0.71 8.95 -4.24
C GLY A 209 -0.31 9.65 -5.14
N MET A 210 0.06 9.85 -6.39
CA MET A 210 -0.76 10.50 -7.43
C MET A 210 -0.96 9.53 -8.60
N GLN A 211 -2.21 9.38 -9.05
CA GLN A 211 -2.52 8.53 -10.19
C GLN A 211 -3.65 9.14 -11.01
N CYS A 212 -3.56 9.03 -12.34
CA CYS A 212 -4.66 9.34 -13.24
C CYS A 212 -5.66 8.17 -13.31
N GLY A 213 -6.96 8.50 -13.27
CA GLY A 213 -8.04 7.54 -13.53
C GLY A 213 -8.34 7.44 -15.03
N GLY A 214 -9.48 7.99 -15.46
CA GLY A 214 -9.82 8.14 -16.88
C GLY A 214 -9.22 9.41 -17.48
N SER A 215 -8.60 9.32 -18.65
CA SER A 215 -8.08 10.49 -19.36
C SER A 215 -9.21 11.31 -19.96
N ASP A 216 -9.18 12.63 -19.77
CA ASP A 216 -10.08 13.57 -20.44
C ASP A 216 -9.30 14.77 -21.00
N ALA A 217 -9.96 15.55 -21.87
CA ALA A 217 -9.34 16.71 -22.51
C ALA A 217 -9.05 17.87 -21.53
N GLY A 218 -9.69 17.88 -20.36
CA GLY A 218 -9.48 18.89 -19.31
C GLY A 218 -8.32 18.55 -18.37
N SER A 219 -7.93 17.29 -18.28
CA SER A 219 -7.06 16.74 -17.24
C SER A 219 -5.73 17.47 -17.19
N GLY A 220 -5.11 17.69 -18.36
CA GLY A 220 -3.82 18.36 -18.50
C GLY A 220 -3.86 19.88 -18.30
N VAL A 221 -5.04 20.48 -18.22
CA VAL A 221 -5.22 21.94 -18.09
C VAL A 221 -5.92 22.37 -16.79
N THR A 222 -6.47 21.43 -16.03
CA THR A 222 -7.15 21.69 -14.74
C THR A 222 -6.54 20.89 -13.59
N ALA A 223 -6.90 19.62 -13.45
CA ALA A 223 -6.56 18.80 -12.29
C ALA A 223 -5.06 18.49 -12.21
N THR A 224 -4.42 18.15 -13.33
CA THR A 224 -2.99 17.80 -13.32
C THR A 224 -2.11 18.98 -12.90
N PRO A 225 -2.31 20.22 -13.42
CA PRO A 225 -1.59 21.39 -12.91
C PRO A 225 -1.85 21.67 -11.42
N ALA A 226 -3.09 21.53 -10.95
CA ALA A 226 -3.43 21.77 -9.54
C ALA A 226 -2.76 20.76 -8.60
N VAL A 227 -2.76 19.48 -8.98
CA VAL A 227 -2.04 18.42 -8.26
C VAL A 227 -0.53 18.64 -8.32
N GLY A 228 0.00 19.17 -9.43
CA GLY A 228 1.40 19.58 -9.55
C GLY A 228 1.80 20.70 -8.58
N ASP A 229 0.95 21.72 -8.39
CA ASP A 229 1.18 22.76 -7.37
C ASP A 229 1.16 22.18 -5.95
N ALA A 230 0.18 21.30 -5.66
CA ALA A 230 0.10 20.62 -4.37
C ALA A 230 1.34 19.73 -4.10
N SER A 231 1.82 19.00 -5.12
CA SER A 231 3.07 18.23 -5.06
C SER A 231 4.25 19.12 -4.68
N GLY A 232 4.41 20.26 -5.36
CA GLY A 232 5.47 21.22 -5.04
C GLY A 232 5.42 21.75 -3.61
N ARG A 233 4.22 21.95 -3.04
CA ARG A 233 4.06 22.33 -1.63
C ARG A 233 4.43 21.21 -0.67
N LEU A 234 4.01 19.98 -0.94
CA LEU A 234 4.35 18.80 -0.13
C LEU A 234 5.87 18.57 -0.09
N VAL A 235 6.55 18.65 -1.25
CA VAL A 235 8.02 18.56 -1.33
C VAL A 235 8.68 19.65 -0.49
N ARG A 236 8.16 20.89 -0.51
CA ARG A 236 8.67 21.99 0.32
C ARG A 236 8.44 21.78 1.82
N CYS A 237 7.44 20.99 2.22
CA CYS A 237 7.24 20.55 3.60
C CYS A 237 8.16 19.38 4.00
N GLY A 238 8.96 18.84 3.07
CA GLY A 238 9.81 17.66 3.30
C GLY A 238 9.06 16.32 3.19
N ALA A 239 7.83 16.32 2.68
CA ALA A 239 7.05 15.12 2.45
C ALA A 239 7.54 14.35 1.21
N THR A 240 7.12 13.09 1.09
CA THR A 240 7.38 12.26 -0.11
C THR A 240 6.17 12.28 -1.04
N VAL A 241 6.41 12.50 -2.34
CA VAL A 241 5.37 12.45 -3.39
C VAL A 241 5.75 11.42 -4.44
N LEU A 242 4.78 10.60 -4.86
CA LEU A 242 4.93 9.52 -5.84
C LEU A 242 3.98 9.69 -7.03
#